data_AF-A0A1T4RMV9-F1
#
_entry.id   AF-A0A1T4RMV9-F1
#
_cell.length_a   1.000
_cell.length_b   1.000
_cell.length_c   1.000
_cell.angle_alpha   90.00
_cell.angle_beta   90.00
_cell.angle_gamma   90.00
#
_symmetry.space_group_name_H-M   'P 1'
#
loop_
_entity.id
_entity.type
_entity.pdbx_description
1 polymer ?
#
loop_
_entity_poly.entity_id
_entity_poly.type
_entity_poly.pdbx_seq_one_letter_code
_entity_poly.pdbx_strand_id
1 'polypeptide(L)' 'MLIITKKKASEEALDQIKEYLVNNGFDFHQSTGADRTIIGVIGDTHTLEEKVILNMSGVHQVMRIKPDE' A
#
# COMPACT_ATOMS: atom_id res chain seq x y z
N MET A 1 -3.22 6.17 4.21
CA MET A 1 -3.82 4.85 3.84
C MET A 1 -2.86 3.74 4.29
N LEU A 2 -3.38 2.54 4.60
CA LEU A 2 -2.58 1.33 4.87
C LEU A 2 -2.83 0.29 3.79
N ILE A 3 -1.77 -0.29 3.26
CA ILE A 3 -1.80 -1.42 2.32
C ILE A 3 -1.22 -2.63 3.05
N ILE A 4 -2.00 -3.68 3.17
CA ILE A 4 -1.60 -4.95 3.80
C ILE A 4 -1.37 -5.96 2.68
N THR A 5 -0.19 -6.56 2.67
CA THR A 5 0.20 -7.54 1.64
C THR A 5 -0.32 -8.94 1.97
N LYS A 6 -0.40 -9.81 0.96
CA LYS A 6 -0.58 -11.26 1.12
C LYS A 6 0.60 -11.84 1.91
N LYS A 7 0.40 -13.00 2.54
CA LYS A 7 1.51 -13.68 3.24
C LYS A 7 2.64 -13.95 2.26
N LYS A 8 3.87 -13.61 2.64
CA LYS A 8 5.08 -13.80 1.81
C LYS A 8 4.90 -13.26 0.38
N ALA A 9 4.29 -12.09 0.24
CA ALA A 9 4.23 -11.40 -1.04
C ALA A 9 5.66 -11.24 -1.61
N SER A 10 5.82 -11.47 -2.92
CA SER A 10 7.14 -11.43 -3.55
C SER A 10 7.70 -10.01 -3.56
N GLU A 11 9.03 -9.89 -3.66
CA GLU A 11 9.69 -8.58 -3.73
C GLU A 11 9.21 -7.78 -4.93
N GLU A 12 8.99 -8.44 -6.08
CA GLU A 12 8.48 -7.77 -7.29
C GLU A 12 7.08 -7.19 -7.08
N ALA A 13 6.22 -7.90 -6.33
CA ALA A 13 4.90 -7.40 -6.00
C ALA A 13 4.98 -6.18 -5.05
N LEU A 14 5.91 -6.20 -4.08
CA LEU A 14 6.15 -5.06 -3.21
C LEU A 14 6.67 -3.86 -4.00
N ASP A 15 7.61 -4.08 -4.91
CA ASP A 15 8.23 -3.02 -5.69
C ASP A 15 7.23 -2.38 -6.66
N GLN A 16 6.37 -3.17 -7.31
CA GLN A 16 5.27 -2.63 -8.11
C GLN A 16 4.34 -1.71 -7.31
N ILE A 17 4.01 -2.08 -6.07
CA ILE A 17 3.19 -1.24 -5.18
C ILE A 17 3.93 0.06 -4.87
N LYS A 18 5.22 0.01 -4.51
CA LYS A 18 6.02 1.19 -4.18
C LYS A 18 6.18 2.12 -5.39
N GLU A 19 6.52 1.58 -6.55
CA GLU A 19 6.65 2.35 -7.79
C GLU A 19 5.33 3.04 -8.15
N TYR A 20 4.21 2.33 -8.03
CA TYR A 20 2.89 2.94 -8.24
C TYR A 20 2.68 4.14 -7.31
N LEU A 21 3.01 4.02 -6.02
CA LEU A 21 2.86 5.14 -5.07
C LEU A 21 3.75 6.33 -5.44
N VAL A 22 5.04 6.09 -5.71
CA VAL A 22 6.00 7.15 -6.07
C VAL A 22 5.61 7.85 -7.36
N ASN A 23 5.21 7.09 -8.39
CA ASN A 23 4.79 7.64 -9.68
C ASN A 23 3.51 8.47 -9.57
N ASN A 24 2.70 8.25 -8.53
CA ASN A 24 1.51 9.06 -8.23
C ASN A 24 1.79 10.16 -7.19
N GLY A 25 3.04 10.41 -6.83
CA GLY A 25 3.44 11.51 -5.94
C GLY A 25 3.23 11.23 -4.45
N PHE A 26 3.21 9.96 -4.04
CA PHE A 26 3.06 9.55 -2.64
C PHE A 26 4.37 9.04 -2.05
N ASP A 27 4.62 9.43 -0.81
CA ASP A 27 5.62 8.80 0.05
C ASP A 27 5.01 7.59 0.77
N PHE A 28 5.88 6.71 1.24
CA PHE A 28 5.43 5.54 1.99
C PHE A 28 6.45 5.10 3.05
N HIS A 29 5.93 4.45 4.09
CA HIS A 29 6.73 3.73 5.08
C HIS A 29 6.41 2.24 5.01
N GLN A 30 7.46 1.42 5.02
CA GLN A 30 7.34 -0.04 5.03
C GLN A 30 7.59 -0.59 6.43
N SER A 31 6.67 -1.41 6.92
CA SER A 31 6.85 -2.24 8.12
C SER A 31 6.86 -3.71 7.72
N THR A 32 8.02 -4.35 7.85
CA THR A 32 8.22 -5.76 7.48
C THR A 32 8.04 -6.65 8.71
N GLY A 33 7.02 -7.51 8.68
CA GLY A 33 6.82 -8.57 9.67
C GLY A 33 7.26 -9.94 9.15
N ALA A 34 7.23 -10.95 10.03
CA ALA A 34 7.61 -12.32 9.67
C ALA A 34 6.72 -12.95 8.58
N ASP A 35 5.43 -12.61 8.58
CA ASP A 35 4.44 -13.19 7.66
C ASP A 35 4.06 -12.25 6.51
N ARG A 36 4.03 -10.93 6.76
CA ARG A 36 3.48 -9.91 5.87
C ARG A 36 4.21 -8.59 6.03
N THR A 37 4.16 -7.79 4.97
CA THR A 37 4.58 -6.39 4.96
C THR A 37 3.35 -5.49 4.98
N ILE A 38 3.43 -4.40 5.74
CA ILE A 38 2.44 -3.31 5.73
C ILE A 38 3.12 -2.08 5.13
N ILE A 39 2.44 -1.43 4.20
CA ILE A 39 2.88 -0.18 3.58
C ILE A 39 1.93 0.93 4.03
N GLY A 40 2.42 1.86 4.82
CA GLY A 40 1.73 3.10 5.15
C GLY A 40 1.98 4.14 4.07
N VAL A 41 0.91 4.69 3.50
CA VAL A 41 0.96 5.70 2.44
C VAL A 41 0.73 7.10 3.03
N ILE A 42 1.64 8.02 2.72
CA ILE A 42 1.67 9.41 3.20
C ILE A 42 1.36 10.36 2.04
N GLY A 43 0.48 11.33 2.28
CA GLY A 43 -0.03 12.28 1.29
C GLY A 43 -1.55 12.37 1.29
N ASP A 44 -2.12 13.09 0.32
CA ASP A 44 -3.59 13.17 0.15
C ASP A 44 -4.13 11.89 -0.49
N THR A 45 -4.23 10.84 0.34
CA THR A 45 -4.61 9.51 -0.15
C THR A 45 -6.05 9.45 -0.67
N HIS A 46 -6.90 10.46 -0.46
CA HIS A 46 -8.25 10.53 -1.03
C HIS A 46 -8.25 10.56 -2.56
N THR A 47 -7.16 11.02 -3.17
CA THR A 47 -6.99 11.07 -4.62
C THR A 47 -6.60 9.71 -5.24
N LEU A 48 -6.13 8.75 -4.43
CA LEU A 48 -5.84 7.40 -4.91
C LEU A 48 -7.13 6.59 -5.07
N GLU A 49 -7.22 5.75 -6.09
CA GLU A 49 -8.30 4.77 -6.19
C GLU A 49 -7.97 3.48 -5.45
N GLU A 50 -8.75 3.18 -4.40
CA GLU A 50 -8.50 2.01 -3.54
C GLU A 50 -8.57 0.69 -4.32
N LYS A 51 -9.51 0.60 -5.27
CA LYS A 51 -9.70 -0.60 -6.10
C LYS A 51 -8.50 -0.90 -6.99
N VAL A 52 -7.81 0.12 -7.48
CA VAL A 52 -6.60 -0.05 -8.30
C VAL A 52 -5.54 -0.77 -7.48
N ILE A 53 -5.27 -0.25 -6.27
CA ILE A 53 -4.27 -0.81 -5.35
C ILE A 53 -4.69 -2.21 -4.87
N LEU A 54 -5.97 -2.42 -4.53
CA LEU A 54 -6.48 -3.72 -4.09
C LEU A 54 -6.31 -4.82 -5.15
N ASN A 55 -6.37 -4.46 -6.44
CA ASN A 55 -6.18 -5.37 -7.55
C ASN A 55 -4.70 -5.63 -7.91
N MET A 56 -3.75 -4.93 -7.29
CA MET A 56 -2.32 -5.17 -7.51
C MET A 56 -1.90 -6.54 -6.97
N SER A 57 -0.91 -7.13 -7.64
CA SER A 57 -0.33 -8.39 -7.18
C SER A 57 0.20 -8.24 -5.75
N GLY A 58 0.05 -9.29 -4.94
CA GLY A 58 0.55 -9.29 -3.57
C GLY A 58 -0.25 -8.43 -2.58
N VAL A 59 -1.30 -7.70 -2.98
CA VAL A 59 -2.16 -6.95 -2.03
C VAL A 59 -3.25 -7.86 -1.46
N HIS A 60 -3.42 -7.80 -0.13
CA HIS A 60 -4.48 -8.51 0.58
C HIS A 60 -5.64 -7.60 0.96
N GLN A 61 -5.33 -6.40 1.44
CA GLN A 61 -6.32 -5.44 1.91
C GLN A 61 -5.76 -4.03 1.81
N VAL A 62 -6.64 -3.07 1.54
CA VAL A 62 -6.34 -1.64 1.63
C VAL A 62 -7.30 -1.03 2.64
N MET A 63 -6.80 -0.14 3.49
CA MET A 63 -7.60 0.56 4.50
C MET A 63 -7.28 2.05 4.47
N ARG A 64 -8.31 2.88 4.38
CA ARG A 64 -8.16 4.32 4.56
C ARG A 64 -8.21 4.67 6.03
N ILE A 65 -7.29 5.53 6.43
CA ILE A 65 -7.34 6.18 7.75
C ILE A 65 -8.39 7.27 7.61
N LYS A 66 -9.40 7.26 8.48
CA LYS A 66 -10.42 8.30 8.50
C LYS A 66 -9.77 9.63 8.95
N PRO A 67 -10.18 10.77 8.40
CA PRO A 67 -9.78 12.05 8.96
C PRO A 67 -10.26 12.14 10.41
N ASP A 68 -9.54 12.92 11.22
CA ASP A 68 -10.03 13.33 12.54
C ASP A 68 -11.33 14.14 12.33
N GLU A 69 -12.35 13.86 13.15
CA GLU A 69 -13.66 14.55 13.09
C GLU A 69 -13.57 16.04 13.44
#